data_AF-A0A3N6HH25-F1
#
_entry.id   AF-A0A3N6HH25-F1
#
_cell.length_a   1.000
_cell.length_b   1.000
_cell.length_c   1.000
_cell.angle_alpha   90.00
_cell.angle_beta   90.00
_cell.angle_gamma   90.00
#
_symmetry.space_group_name_H-M   'P 1'
#
loop_
_entity.id
_entity.type
_entity.pdbx_description
1 polymer ?
#
loop_
_entity_poly.entity_id
_entity_poly.type
_entity_poly.pdbx_seq_one_letter_code
_entity_poly.pdbx_strand_id
1 'polypeptide(L)'
;MTPPAPAAPGHEQPPASGPADAPDAPDTAPDVPNNGPGTPNNAPGAQNTAPGVPNNGPGTPNNAPGAPNNAPGAPYTALVVTASNRASAGVYPDRGGPLIAEGLTALGFSVDGPRVVPDGDPVEAALRSGVAAGYDVIVTTGGTGISPTDATPEATRRVLDHEIPGIPEAIRAEGIAKVPTAALSRGLAGVASRTLIVNLPGSTGGVRDGLAVLGRLLAHAVDQLRGGDHARPGSPS
;
A
#
# COMPACT_ATOMS: atom_id res chain seq x y z
N MET A 1 -64.91 38.36 -7.22
CA MET A 1 -64.70 37.98 -8.63
C MET A 1 -63.28 37.46 -8.75
N THR A 2 -63.15 36.13 -8.76
CA THR A 2 -61.87 35.40 -8.71
C THR A 2 -61.44 35.07 -10.14
N PRO A 3 -60.17 35.27 -10.54
CA PRO A 3 -59.74 34.91 -11.89
C PRO A 3 -59.63 33.37 -12.04
N PRO A 4 -59.90 32.81 -13.25
CA PRO A 4 -59.80 31.38 -13.49
C PRO A 4 -58.35 30.92 -13.64
N ALA A 5 -58.06 29.72 -13.12
CA ALA A 5 -56.78 29.02 -13.25
C ALA A 5 -56.63 28.42 -14.66
N PRO A 6 -55.46 28.53 -15.33
CA PRO A 6 -55.19 27.79 -16.56
C PRO A 6 -54.59 26.39 -16.31
N ALA A 7 -54.95 25.48 -17.22
CA ALA A 7 -54.77 24.04 -17.16
C ALA A 7 -53.33 23.54 -17.40
N ALA A 8 -53.01 22.40 -16.79
CA ALA A 8 -51.98 21.42 -17.19
C ALA A 8 -52.66 20.03 -17.22
N PRO A 9 -52.16 18.97 -17.90
CA PRO A 9 -50.81 18.79 -18.48
C PRO A 9 -50.81 18.22 -19.94
N GLY A 10 -49.73 18.48 -20.68
CA GLY A 10 -49.41 17.75 -21.91
C GLY A 10 -48.38 16.66 -21.63
N HIS A 11 -48.79 15.39 -21.73
CA HIS A 11 -47.89 14.25 -21.76
C HIS A 11 -47.30 14.12 -23.16
N GLU A 12 -46.02 14.42 -23.33
CA GLU A 12 -45.27 14.01 -24.51
C GLU A 12 -44.76 12.58 -24.32
N GLN A 13 -45.23 11.72 -25.22
CA GLN A 13 -44.94 10.30 -25.33
C GLN A 13 -43.59 10.11 -26.04
N PRO A 14 -42.70 9.22 -25.58
CA PRO A 14 -41.42 8.96 -26.26
C PRO A 14 -41.67 8.22 -27.59
N PRO A 15 -40.87 8.46 -28.64
CA PRO A 15 -40.97 7.67 -29.86
C PRO A 15 -40.52 6.23 -29.62
N ALA A 16 -41.32 5.32 -30.16
CA ALA A 16 -41.12 3.88 -30.15
C ALA A 16 -39.98 3.43 -31.08
N SER A 17 -39.50 2.23 -30.77
CA SER A 17 -38.37 1.47 -31.30
C SER A 17 -38.35 1.24 -32.82
N GLY A 18 -37.14 1.22 -33.39
CA GLY A 18 -36.82 0.61 -34.69
C GLY A 18 -35.81 -0.54 -34.53
N PRO A 19 -35.77 -1.52 -35.46
CA PRO A 19 -35.35 -2.89 -35.20
C PRO A 19 -33.85 -3.18 -35.42
N ALA A 20 -33.50 -4.40 -35.01
CA ALA A 20 -32.21 -5.08 -35.09
C ALA A 20 -31.55 -5.09 -36.48
N ASP A 21 -30.21 -5.03 -36.47
CA ASP A 21 -29.36 -5.64 -37.50
C ASP A 21 -28.04 -6.11 -36.87
N ALA A 22 -27.99 -7.41 -36.58
CA ALA A 22 -26.81 -8.26 -36.78
C ALA A 22 -27.28 -9.28 -37.85
N PRO A 23 -26.48 -9.58 -38.89
CA PRO A 23 -25.30 -10.42 -38.71
C PRO A 23 -24.13 -10.09 -39.68
N ASP A 24 -22.91 -10.49 -39.32
CA ASP A 24 -22.11 -11.33 -40.24
C ASP A 24 -20.82 -11.85 -39.57
N ALA A 25 -20.78 -13.17 -39.43
CA ALA A 25 -19.57 -13.97 -39.50
C ALA A 25 -19.85 -15.05 -40.55
N PRO A 26 -18.89 -15.33 -41.44
CA PRO A 26 -18.32 -16.69 -41.49
C PRO A 26 -16.79 -16.63 -41.57
N ASP A 27 -16.09 -17.36 -40.71
CA ASP A 27 -15.67 -18.77 -40.89
C ASP A 27 -14.41 -18.92 -41.76
N THR A 28 -13.36 -19.48 -41.16
CA THR A 28 -12.48 -20.49 -41.76
C THR A 28 -11.39 -20.91 -40.76
N ALA A 29 -11.66 -22.01 -40.05
CA ALA A 29 -10.63 -23.03 -39.83
C ALA A 29 -10.52 -23.89 -41.11
N PRO A 30 -9.41 -24.62 -41.32
CA PRO A 30 -9.49 -26.04 -40.97
C PRO A 30 -8.20 -26.68 -40.42
N ASP A 31 -8.47 -27.69 -39.59
CA ASP A 31 -7.82 -29.00 -39.42
C ASP A 31 -6.38 -29.22 -38.90
N VAL A 32 -6.37 -29.98 -37.80
CA VAL A 32 -5.32 -30.77 -37.12
C VAL A 32 -5.04 -32.07 -37.91
N PRO A 33 -3.95 -32.87 -37.69
CA PRO A 33 -3.81 -33.69 -36.47
C PRO A 33 -2.38 -34.03 -35.97
N ASN A 34 -2.28 -34.09 -34.64
CA ASN A 34 -1.70 -35.14 -33.78
C ASN A 34 -0.36 -35.84 -34.13
N ASN A 35 0.56 -35.85 -33.16
CA ASN A 35 1.12 -37.11 -32.63
C ASN A 35 1.72 -36.91 -31.23
N GLY A 36 1.26 -37.75 -30.28
CA GLY A 36 1.65 -37.75 -28.87
C GLY A 36 2.97 -38.49 -28.56
N PRO A 37 3.04 -39.25 -27.44
CA PRO A 37 3.88 -38.87 -26.31
C PRO A 37 5.14 -39.72 -26.16
N GLY A 38 6.21 -39.13 -25.63
CA GLY A 38 7.42 -39.84 -25.23
C GLY A 38 7.87 -39.47 -23.80
N THR A 39 7.67 -40.39 -22.87
CA THR A 39 8.53 -40.61 -21.69
C THR A 39 8.80 -42.13 -21.66
N PRO A 40 9.69 -42.69 -20.81
CA PRO A 40 10.71 -42.09 -19.95
C PRO A 40 12.11 -42.70 -20.20
N ASN A 41 13.17 -42.18 -19.59
CA ASN A 41 14.25 -43.09 -19.19
C ASN A 41 14.92 -42.67 -17.88
N ASN A 42 15.14 -43.67 -17.03
CA ASN A 42 15.61 -43.57 -15.66
C ASN A 42 16.93 -44.37 -15.54
N ALA A 43 17.79 -43.92 -14.62
CA ALA A 43 18.84 -44.69 -13.92
C ALA A 43 20.19 -44.99 -14.65
N PRO A 44 21.22 -45.54 -13.96
CA PRO A 44 21.97 -44.93 -12.84
C PRO A 44 23.50 -45.18 -12.93
N GLY A 45 24.30 -44.51 -12.09
CA GLY A 45 25.71 -44.88 -11.81
C GLY A 45 26.58 -43.66 -11.51
N ALA A 46 27.53 -43.65 -10.58
CA ALA A 46 28.05 -44.69 -9.72
C ALA A 46 28.66 -44.02 -8.47
N GLN A 47 28.59 -44.74 -7.35
CA GLN A 47 29.31 -44.45 -6.12
C GLN A 47 30.80 -44.70 -6.32
N ASN A 48 31.65 -43.87 -5.71
CA ASN A 48 33.00 -44.27 -5.28
C ASN A 48 33.38 -43.53 -3.98
N THR A 49 33.35 -44.33 -2.91
CA THR A 49 34.21 -44.38 -1.70
C THR A 49 35.67 -43.95 -1.95
N ALA A 50 36.51 -43.39 -1.07
CA ALA A 50 36.61 -43.11 0.38
C ALA A 50 37.89 -42.19 0.58
N PRO A 51 38.60 -42.12 1.73
CA PRO A 51 38.25 -41.66 3.09
C PRO A 51 39.10 -40.45 3.60
N GLY A 52 38.49 -39.66 4.50
CA GLY A 52 39.06 -39.07 5.74
C GLY A 52 40.42 -38.35 5.75
N VAL A 53 40.38 -37.03 6.00
CA VAL A 53 41.42 -36.27 6.72
C VAL A 53 40.71 -35.39 7.77
N PRO A 54 41.04 -35.45 9.07
CA PRO A 54 40.43 -34.58 10.06
C PRO A 54 41.18 -33.24 10.12
N ASN A 55 40.51 -32.14 9.76
CA ASN A 55 41.03 -30.79 9.98
C ASN A 55 40.50 -30.26 11.32
N ASN A 56 41.36 -30.29 12.34
CA ASN A 56 41.15 -29.57 13.59
C ASN A 56 41.64 -28.12 13.42
N GLY A 57 40.71 -27.18 13.26
CA GLY A 57 40.96 -25.75 13.35
C GLY A 57 39.95 -25.09 14.31
N PRO A 58 40.31 -24.01 15.01
CA PRO A 58 39.47 -23.44 16.08
C PRO A 58 38.17 -22.86 15.50
N GLY A 59 37.04 -23.26 16.07
CA GLY A 59 35.71 -22.81 15.66
C GLY A 59 35.53 -21.30 15.78
N THR A 60 35.15 -20.68 14.67
CA THR A 60 34.41 -19.41 14.65
C THR A 60 32.94 -19.72 14.98
N PRO A 61 32.25 -18.88 15.78
CA PRO A 61 30.84 -19.13 16.07
C PRO A 61 30.00 -18.90 14.80
N ASN A 62 29.30 -19.95 14.37
CA ASN A 62 28.28 -19.92 13.33
C ASN A 62 27.16 -18.95 13.74
N ASN A 63 27.08 -17.78 13.10
CA ASN A 63 25.84 -17.02 13.04
C ASN A 63 24.97 -17.63 11.94
N ALA A 64 23.77 -18.09 12.32
CA ALA A 64 22.76 -18.59 11.42
C ALA A 64 22.30 -17.49 10.43
N PRO A 65 21.92 -17.82 9.18
CA PRO A 65 21.39 -16.86 8.24
C PRO A 65 19.89 -16.61 8.53
N GLY A 66 19.51 -15.39 8.88
CA GLY A 66 18.08 -15.03 8.97
C GLY A 66 17.69 -13.72 9.65
N ALA A 67 18.59 -13.03 10.35
CA ALA A 67 18.28 -11.72 10.92
C ALA A 67 18.82 -10.59 10.02
N PRO A 68 18.02 -9.60 9.60
CA PRO A 68 18.58 -8.38 9.01
C PRO A 68 19.36 -7.65 10.10
N ASN A 69 20.68 -7.76 10.02
CA ASN A 69 21.62 -7.01 10.84
C ASN A 69 21.52 -5.52 10.49
N ASN A 70 20.61 -4.78 11.14
CA ASN A 70 20.70 -3.32 11.13
C ASN A 70 21.90 -2.93 12.00
N ALA A 71 23.01 -2.58 11.34
CA ALA A 71 24.16 -1.99 11.99
C ALA A 71 23.73 -0.71 12.74
N PRO A 72 24.27 -0.43 13.95
CA PRO A 72 24.04 0.84 14.63
C PRO A 72 24.42 2.00 13.72
N GLY A 73 23.44 2.81 13.30
CA GLY A 73 23.63 3.95 12.39
C GLY A 73 23.04 3.80 10.98
N ALA A 74 22.38 2.69 10.63
CA ALA A 74 21.65 2.60 9.36
C ALA A 74 20.42 3.53 9.35
N PRO A 75 20.22 4.36 8.29
CA PRO A 75 19.11 5.29 8.22
C PRO A 75 17.77 4.56 8.28
N TYR A 76 16.73 5.22 8.80
CA TYR A 76 15.36 4.70 8.71
C TYR A 76 14.96 4.62 7.25
N THR A 77 14.26 3.56 6.86
CA THR A 77 13.80 3.36 5.48
C THR A 77 12.30 3.56 5.39
N ALA A 78 11.84 4.24 4.34
CA ALA A 78 10.42 4.45 4.11
C ALA A 78 10.01 4.16 2.67
N LEU A 79 8.79 3.66 2.50
CA LEU A 79 8.13 3.51 1.20
C LEU A 79 6.94 4.45 1.12
N VAL A 80 6.82 5.17 0.00
CA VAL A 80 5.65 5.99 -0.31
C VAL A 80 4.79 5.33 -1.38
N VAL A 81 3.49 5.22 -1.13
CA VAL A 81 2.52 4.64 -2.06
C VAL A 81 1.37 5.61 -2.33
N THR A 82 1.13 5.93 -3.60
CA THR A 82 -0.02 6.74 -4.01
C THR A 82 -1.11 5.82 -4.56
N ALA A 83 -2.25 5.76 -3.89
CA ALA A 83 -3.45 5.06 -4.34
C ALA A 83 -4.33 6.03 -5.13
N SER A 84 -4.36 5.87 -6.46
CA SER A 84 -5.24 6.64 -7.32
C SER A 84 -5.37 6.00 -8.69
N ASN A 85 -6.59 5.59 -9.03
CA ASN A 85 -6.96 5.13 -10.38
C ASN A 85 -6.61 6.15 -11.48
N ARG A 86 -6.76 7.45 -11.20
CA ARG A 86 -6.54 8.51 -12.20
C ARG A 86 -5.06 8.86 -12.36
N ALA A 87 -4.28 8.87 -11.27
CA ALA A 87 -2.84 9.07 -11.35
C ALA A 87 -2.14 7.88 -12.02
N SER A 88 -2.54 6.65 -11.67
CA SER A 88 -1.98 5.44 -12.29
C SER A 88 -2.27 5.35 -13.79
N ALA A 89 -3.40 5.90 -14.24
CA ALA A 89 -3.77 5.99 -15.65
C ALA A 89 -3.16 7.21 -16.39
N GLY A 90 -2.36 8.04 -15.71
CA GLY A 90 -1.74 9.23 -16.31
C GLY A 90 -2.70 10.39 -16.60
N VAL A 91 -3.93 10.35 -16.06
CA VAL A 91 -4.94 11.40 -16.27
C VAL A 91 -4.55 12.70 -15.57
N TYR A 92 -3.90 12.60 -14.41
CA TYR A 92 -3.28 13.74 -13.74
C TYR A 92 -1.99 13.31 -13.03
N PRO A 93 -1.06 14.26 -12.79
CA PRO A 93 0.16 13.96 -12.04
C PRO A 93 -0.15 13.71 -10.55
N ASP A 94 0.57 12.77 -9.95
CA ASP A 94 0.61 12.61 -8.50
C ASP A 94 1.25 13.85 -7.86
N ARG A 95 0.52 14.46 -6.91
CA ARG A 95 0.99 15.61 -6.13
C ARG A 95 1.16 15.27 -4.64
N GLY A 96 0.56 14.18 -4.17
CA GLY A 96 0.60 13.79 -2.77
C GLY A 96 1.87 13.00 -2.46
N GLY A 97 2.19 12.02 -3.31
CA GLY A 97 3.36 11.17 -3.14
C GLY A 97 4.68 11.94 -3.03
N PRO A 98 4.99 12.89 -3.94
CA PRO A 98 6.21 13.69 -3.84
C PRO A 98 6.31 14.48 -2.54
N LEU A 99 5.20 15.07 -2.05
CA LEU A 99 5.19 15.80 -0.79
C LEU A 99 5.50 14.91 0.42
N ILE A 100 5.01 13.67 0.39
CA ILE A 100 5.32 12.69 1.45
C ILE A 100 6.78 12.30 1.39
N ALA A 101 7.32 12.05 0.20
CA ALA A 101 8.71 11.66 0.04
C ALA A 101 9.66 12.77 0.52
N GLU A 102 9.39 14.03 0.15
CA GLU A 102 10.13 15.19 0.63
C GLU A 102 10.04 15.32 2.16
N GLY A 103 8.84 15.20 2.73
CA GLY A 103 8.61 15.30 4.17
C GLY A 103 9.33 14.21 4.98
N LEU A 104 9.29 12.96 4.52
CA LEU A 104 9.99 11.85 5.17
C LEU A 104 11.51 11.97 5.04
N THR A 105 12.00 12.42 3.87
CA THR A 105 13.44 12.70 3.68
C THR A 105 13.92 13.78 4.65
N ALA A 106 13.14 14.85 4.84
CA ALA A 106 13.44 15.90 5.81
C ALA A 106 13.45 15.41 7.27
N LEU A 107 12.75 14.29 7.55
CA LEU A 107 12.77 13.61 8.85
C LEU A 107 13.91 12.58 8.99
N GLY A 108 14.81 12.48 8.00
CA GLY A 108 15.98 11.60 8.04
C GLY A 108 15.74 10.18 7.52
N PHE A 109 14.64 9.94 6.81
CA PHE A 109 14.38 8.64 6.17
C PHE A 109 15.05 8.55 4.80
N SER A 110 15.59 7.38 4.48
CA SER A 110 15.88 6.96 3.11
C SER A 110 14.57 6.52 2.47
N VAL A 111 14.08 7.29 1.51
CA VAL A 111 12.74 7.12 0.94
C VAL A 111 12.79 6.48 -0.44
N ASP A 112 12.01 5.42 -0.63
CA ASP A 112 11.69 4.85 -1.93
C ASP A 112 10.27 5.24 -2.37
N GLY A 113 10.12 5.55 -3.67
CA GLY A 113 8.86 5.98 -4.27
C GLY A 113 8.77 7.50 -4.52
N PRO A 114 7.57 8.03 -4.81
CA PRO A 114 6.27 7.39 -4.68
C PRO A 114 5.99 6.31 -5.73
N ARG A 115 5.47 5.16 -5.28
CA ARG A 115 4.89 4.14 -6.15
C ARG A 115 3.41 4.45 -6.37
N VAL A 116 3.04 4.85 -7.58
CA VAL A 116 1.64 5.11 -7.94
C VAL A 116 0.98 3.80 -8.35
N VAL A 117 -0.15 3.46 -7.72
CA VAL A 117 -0.94 2.25 -8.00
C VAL A 117 -2.43 2.57 -8.08
N PRO A 118 -3.22 1.75 -8.81
CA PRO A 118 -4.68 1.83 -8.73
C PRO A 118 -5.20 1.54 -7.33
N ASP A 119 -6.42 1.98 -7.04
CA ASP A 119 -7.10 1.69 -5.76
C ASP A 119 -7.42 0.18 -5.62
N GLY A 120 -7.56 -0.31 -4.39
CA GLY A 120 -7.93 -1.71 -4.10
C GLY A 120 -6.72 -2.65 -3.97
N ASP A 121 -6.80 -3.84 -4.55
CA ASP A 121 -5.81 -4.92 -4.41
C ASP A 121 -4.35 -4.50 -4.74
N PRO A 122 -4.09 -3.62 -5.72
CA PRO A 122 -2.72 -3.13 -5.97
C PRO A 122 -2.10 -2.40 -4.78
N VAL A 123 -2.91 -1.72 -3.95
CA VAL A 123 -2.45 -1.08 -2.71
C VAL A 123 -2.00 -2.15 -1.71
N GLU A 124 -2.82 -3.19 -1.50
CA GLU A 124 -2.46 -4.29 -0.60
C GLU A 124 -1.16 -4.98 -1.04
N ALA A 125 -1.01 -5.25 -2.34
CA ALA A 125 0.21 -5.86 -2.88
C ALA A 125 1.44 -4.98 -2.64
N ALA A 126 1.31 -3.65 -2.81
CA ALA A 126 2.39 -2.71 -2.52
C ALA A 126 2.76 -2.71 -1.03
N LEU A 127 1.76 -2.67 -0.14
CA LEU A 127 1.97 -2.73 1.32
C LEU A 127 2.67 -4.03 1.74
N ARG A 128 2.18 -5.19 1.28
CA ARG A 128 2.81 -6.50 1.57
C ARG A 128 4.23 -6.56 1.05
N SER A 129 4.50 -6.04 -0.15
CA SER A 129 5.86 -5.99 -0.70
C SER A 129 6.80 -5.12 0.15
N GLY A 130 6.30 -3.99 0.67
CA GLY A 130 7.09 -3.13 1.55
C GLY A 130 7.38 -3.79 2.90
N VAL A 131 6.38 -4.45 3.50
CA VAL A 131 6.57 -5.21 4.75
C VAL A 131 7.59 -6.33 4.55
N ALA A 132 7.50 -7.07 3.43
CA ALA A 132 8.45 -8.14 3.11
C ALA A 132 9.88 -7.63 2.84
N ALA A 133 10.01 -6.45 2.22
CA ALA A 133 11.29 -5.76 2.05
C ALA A 133 11.85 -5.20 3.37
N GLY A 134 11.03 -5.14 4.42
CA GLY A 134 11.44 -4.74 5.75
C GLY A 134 11.62 -3.23 5.94
N TYR A 135 10.87 -2.41 5.19
CA TYR A 135 10.84 -0.96 5.44
C TYR A 135 10.40 -0.66 6.88
N ASP A 136 10.95 0.40 7.48
CA ASP A 136 10.54 0.82 8.82
C ASP A 136 9.16 1.49 8.79
N VAL A 137 8.88 2.28 7.74
CA VAL A 137 7.62 3.01 7.57
C VAL A 137 7.08 2.87 6.16
N ILE A 138 5.77 2.69 6.01
CA ILE A 138 5.07 2.84 4.74
C ILE A 138 4.00 3.90 4.90
N VAL A 139 4.04 4.93 4.06
CA VAL A 139 3.03 5.99 4.05
C VAL A 139 2.27 5.95 2.74
N THR A 140 0.95 5.81 2.83
CA THR A 140 0.08 5.87 1.66
C THR A 140 -0.61 7.23 1.54
N THR A 141 -1.03 7.61 0.34
CA THR A 141 -1.93 8.75 0.11
C THR A 141 -2.99 8.41 -0.93
N GLY A 142 -4.21 8.92 -0.73
CA GLY A 142 -5.36 8.63 -1.58
C GLY A 142 -6.20 7.46 -1.06
N GLY A 143 -7.38 7.25 -1.67
CA GLY A 143 -8.25 6.12 -1.38
C GLY A 143 -8.83 6.03 0.04
N THR A 144 -8.76 7.09 0.86
CA THR A 144 -9.23 7.11 2.27
C THR A 144 -10.56 7.83 2.50
N GLY A 145 -11.21 8.33 1.45
CA GLY A 145 -12.50 9.02 1.56
C GLY A 145 -13.68 8.06 1.64
N ILE A 146 -14.88 8.52 1.27
CA ILE A 146 -16.12 7.72 1.25
C ILE A 146 -16.60 7.43 -0.18
N SER A 147 -15.75 7.63 -1.20
CA SER A 147 -16.06 7.22 -2.57
C SER A 147 -16.22 5.70 -2.64
N PRO A 148 -17.08 5.17 -3.53
CA PRO A 148 -17.20 3.73 -3.74
C PRO A 148 -15.88 3.03 -4.13
N THR A 149 -14.92 3.79 -4.67
CA THR A 149 -13.60 3.28 -5.07
C THR A 149 -12.53 3.45 -3.98
N ASP A 150 -12.82 4.19 -2.90
CA ASP A 150 -11.87 4.42 -1.82
C ASP A 150 -11.74 3.13 -0.99
N ALA A 151 -10.66 2.37 -1.22
CA ALA A 151 -10.45 1.05 -0.60
C ALA A 151 -9.10 0.93 0.13
N THR A 152 -8.34 2.02 0.26
CA THR A 152 -7.03 2.01 0.93
C THR A 152 -7.10 1.57 2.40
N PRO A 153 -8.07 2.01 3.23
CA PRO A 153 -8.24 1.50 4.59
C PRO A 153 -8.47 -0.01 4.64
N GLU A 154 -9.33 -0.53 3.76
CA GLU A 154 -9.65 -1.95 3.67
C GLU A 154 -8.43 -2.79 3.26
N ALA A 155 -7.68 -2.33 2.26
CA ALA A 155 -6.44 -2.95 1.83
C ALA A 155 -5.39 -2.93 2.95
N THR A 156 -5.28 -1.81 3.67
CA THR A 156 -4.35 -1.67 4.79
C THR A 156 -4.70 -2.61 5.93
N ARG A 157 -5.97 -2.68 6.34
CA ARG A 157 -6.43 -3.55 7.44
C ARG A 157 -6.07 -5.02 7.23
N ARG A 158 -6.08 -5.51 5.99
CA ARG A 158 -5.71 -6.91 5.66
C ARG A 158 -4.21 -7.21 5.81
N VAL A 159 -3.38 -6.18 5.94
CA VAL A 159 -1.92 -6.30 6.10
C VAL A 159 -1.49 -6.11 7.55
N LEU A 160 -2.25 -5.33 8.33
CA LEU A 160 -1.92 -5.02 9.73
C LEU A 160 -2.06 -6.24 10.64
N ASP A 161 -1.12 -6.39 11.56
CA ASP A 161 -1.24 -7.29 12.70
C ASP A 161 -2.12 -6.67 13.79
N HIS A 162 -1.97 -5.36 14.00
CA HIS A 162 -2.81 -4.57 14.90
C HIS A 162 -2.87 -3.10 14.47
N GLU A 163 -3.98 -2.43 14.78
CA GLU A 163 -4.22 -1.01 14.49
C GLU A 163 -3.69 -0.11 15.63
N ILE A 164 -3.26 1.10 15.28
CA ILE A 164 -2.93 2.20 16.19
C ILE A 164 -3.92 3.33 15.93
N PRO A 165 -5.08 3.36 16.61
CA PRO A 165 -6.15 4.31 16.30
C PRO A 165 -5.79 5.77 16.59
N GLY A 166 -4.87 6.03 17.54
CA GLY A 166 -4.49 7.39 17.93
C GLY A 166 -3.81 8.21 16.83
N ILE A 167 -3.11 7.58 15.88
CA ILE A 167 -2.45 8.27 14.76
C ILE A 167 -3.48 8.87 13.79
N PRO A 168 -4.42 8.10 13.21
CA PRO A 168 -5.42 8.68 12.31
C PRO A 168 -6.38 9.64 13.02
N GLU A 169 -6.63 9.46 14.33
CA GLU A 169 -7.35 10.45 15.15
C GLU A 169 -6.62 11.79 15.19
N ALA A 170 -5.31 11.79 15.48
CA ALA A 170 -4.50 13.00 15.51
C ALA A 170 -4.43 13.68 14.13
N ILE A 171 -4.29 12.91 13.05
CA ILE A 171 -4.28 13.43 11.66
C ILE A 171 -5.60 14.12 11.32
N ARG A 172 -6.75 13.51 11.66
CA ARG A 172 -8.05 14.14 11.45
C ARG A 172 -8.19 15.40 12.30
N ALA A 173 -7.78 15.37 13.56
CA ALA A 173 -7.85 16.53 14.45
C ALA A 173 -7.04 17.73 13.92
N GLU A 174 -5.85 17.49 13.37
CA GLU A 174 -5.00 18.52 12.75
C GLU A 174 -5.69 19.18 11.53
N GLY A 175 -6.46 18.41 10.75
CA GLY A 175 -7.15 18.88 9.56
C GLY A 175 -8.53 19.51 9.80
N ILE A 176 -9.31 19.00 10.77
CA ILE A 176 -10.73 19.37 10.97
C ILE A 176 -10.92 20.87 11.23
N ALA A 177 -10.00 21.52 11.95
CA ALA A 177 -10.08 22.95 12.23
C ALA A 177 -9.99 23.81 10.95
N LYS A 178 -9.33 23.31 9.90
CA LYS A 178 -9.11 24.00 8.62
C LYS A 178 -10.14 23.56 7.58
N VAL A 179 -10.44 22.27 7.55
CA VAL A 179 -11.30 21.61 6.57
C VAL A 179 -12.22 20.62 7.30
N PRO A 180 -13.49 20.98 7.59
CA PRO A 180 -14.40 20.12 8.35
C PRO A 180 -14.57 18.71 7.78
N THR A 181 -14.51 18.56 6.45
CA THR A 181 -14.62 17.26 5.77
C THR A 181 -13.41 16.35 5.99
N ALA A 182 -12.33 16.82 6.61
CA ALA A 182 -11.24 15.95 7.08
C ALA A 182 -11.72 14.86 8.04
N ALA A 183 -12.84 15.12 8.75
CA ALA A 183 -13.51 14.13 9.60
C ALA A 183 -13.95 12.86 8.86
N LEU A 184 -14.19 12.94 7.54
CA LEU A 184 -14.65 11.81 6.72
C LEU A 184 -13.51 10.85 6.31
N SER A 185 -12.25 11.19 6.59
CA SER A 185 -11.14 10.30 6.26
C SER A 185 -11.20 9.02 7.11
N ARG A 186 -11.25 7.88 6.43
CA ARG A 186 -11.23 6.53 7.01
C ARG A 186 -9.82 5.95 7.11
N GLY A 187 -8.78 6.75 6.89
CA GLY A 187 -7.39 6.30 6.93
C GLY A 187 -7.07 5.58 8.24
N LEU A 188 -6.28 4.51 8.13
CA LEU A 188 -5.80 3.72 9.27
C LEU A 188 -4.32 3.98 9.51
N ALA A 189 -3.87 3.60 10.71
CA ALA A 189 -2.47 3.36 10.98
C ALA A 189 -2.34 2.08 11.80
N GLY A 190 -1.21 1.41 11.70
CA GLY A 190 -0.94 0.20 12.48
C GLY A 190 0.41 -0.41 12.15
N VAL A 191 0.67 -1.56 12.75
CA VAL A 191 1.93 -2.29 12.57
C VAL A 191 1.67 -3.58 11.81
N ALA A 192 2.58 -3.91 10.90
CA ALA A 192 2.70 -5.21 10.25
C ALA A 192 4.14 -5.69 10.40
N SER A 193 4.36 -6.80 11.11
CA SER A 193 5.66 -7.26 11.59
C SER A 193 6.40 -6.17 12.38
N ARG A 194 7.36 -5.48 11.75
CA ARG A 194 8.13 -4.36 12.32
C ARG A 194 7.95 -3.05 11.55
N THR A 195 6.98 -3.01 10.64
CA THR A 195 6.73 -1.89 9.74
C THR A 195 5.52 -1.10 10.21
N LEU A 196 5.70 0.20 10.43
CA LEU A 196 4.59 1.11 10.68
C LEU A 196 3.94 1.51 9.35
N ILE A 197 2.63 1.29 9.21
CA ILE A 197 1.87 1.70 8.02
C ILE A 197 0.92 2.83 8.42
N VAL A 198 0.89 3.92 7.65
CA VAL A 198 -0.01 5.07 7.88
C VAL A 198 -0.67 5.50 6.58
N ASN A 199 -2.00 5.63 6.58
CA ASN A 199 -2.74 6.19 5.46
C ASN A 199 -2.96 7.70 5.65
N LEU A 200 -2.51 8.50 4.69
CA LEU A 200 -2.81 9.93 4.61
C LEU A 200 -3.95 10.22 3.63
N PRO A 201 -4.66 11.35 3.80
CA PRO A 201 -5.61 11.85 2.80
C PRO A 201 -4.97 12.05 1.43
N GLY A 202 -5.78 12.03 0.36
CA GLY A 202 -5.32 12.27 -1.02
C GLY A 202 -5.13 13.74 -1.38
N SER A 203 -5.62 14.68 -0.57
CA SER A 203 -5.43 16.10 -0.81
C SER A 203 -4.07 16.57 -0.29
N THR A 204 -3.43 17.50 -0.99
CA THR A 204 -2.12 18.05 -0.57
C THR A 204 -2.17 18.74 0.80
N GLY A 205 -3.31 19.33 1.16
CA GLY A 205 -3.55 19.86 2.51
C GLY A 205 -3.55 18.76 3.57
N GLY A 206 -4.32 17.69 3.35
CA GLY A 206 -4.37 16.56 4.29
C GLY A 206 -3.05 15.78 4.39
N VAL A 207 -2.27 15.72 3.30
CA VAL A 207 -0.90 15.19 3.33
C VAL A 207 -0.01 16.03 4.26
N ARG A 208 -0.07 17.36 4.18
CA ARG A 208 0.71 18.25 5.04
C ARG A 208 0.29 18.15 6.51
N ASP A 209 -1.01 18.10 6.78
CA ASP A 209 -1.52 17.87 8.13
C ASP A 209 -1.04 16.53 8.69
N GLY A 210 -1.08 15.48 7.85
CA GLY A 210 -0.51 14.17 8.16
C GLY A 210 0.97 14.21 8.52
N LEU A 211 1.80 14.82 7.67
CA LEU A 211 3.23 14.96 7.90
C LEU A 211 3.55 15.78 9.16
N ALA A 212 2.75 16.80 9.50
CA ALA A 212 2.91 17.56 10.74
C ALA A 212 2.66 16.71 11.99
N VAL A 213 1.73 15.76 11.94
CA VAL A 213 1.53 14.76 13.01
C VAL A 213 2.68 13.76 13.02
N LEU A 214 3.02 13.20 11.87
CA LEU A 214 4.06 12.17 11.74
C LEU A 214 5.45 12.66 12.17
N GLY A 215 5.80 13.91 11.87
CA GLY A 215 7.08 14.49 12.29
C GLY A 215 7.28 14.56 13.81
N ARG A 216 6.20 14.46 14.60
CA ARG A 216 6.26 14.44 16.07
C ARG A 216 6.46 13.04 16.65
N LEU A 217 6.20 11.97 15.88
CA LEU A 217 6.09 10.61 16.42
C LEU A 217 6.93 9.55 15.69
N LEU A 218 7.29 9.75 14.42
CA LEU A 218 7.85 8.67 13.59
C LEU A 218 9.17 8.11 14.12
N ALA A 219 10.13 8.96 14.51
CA ALA A 219 11.43 8.50 15.01
C ALA A 219 11.25 7.59 16.23
N HIS A 220 10.46 8.03 17.22
CA HIS A 220 10.19 7.24 18.42
C HIS A 220 9.44 5.94 18.13
N ALA A 221 8.44 5.98 17.23
CA ALA A 221 7.70 4.79 16.86
C ALA A 221 8.58 3.74 16.17
N VAL A 222 9.47 4.16 15.27
CA VAL A 222 10.41 3.28 14.58
C VAL A 222 11.45 2.71 15.54
N ASP A 223 11.98 3.52 16.46
CA ASP A 223 12.93 3.03 17.47
C ASP A 223 12.32 1.94 18.34
N GLN A 224 11.08 2.10 18.80
CA GLN A 224 10.36 1.05 19.53
C GLN A 224 10.19 -0.23 18.70
N LEU A 225 9.79 -0.11 17.43
CA LEU A 225 9.60 -1.27 16.53
C LEU A 225 10.91 -1.98 16.20
N ARG A 226 12.04 -1.27 16.19
CA ARG A 226 13.38 -1.84 16.06
C ARG A 226 13.87 -2.53 17.33
N GLY A 227 13.11 -2.48 18.43
CA GLY A 227 13.49 -3.03 19.73
C GLY A 227 14.41 -2.12 20.54
N GLY A 228 14.43 -0.81 20.23
CA GLY A 228 15.12 0.19 21.03
C GLY A 228 14.39 0.42 22.37
N ASP A 229 14.99 -0.05 23.46
CA ASP A 229 14.60 0.33 24.81
C ASP A 229 14.89 1.82 25.04
N HIS A 230 13.90 2.60 25.50
CA HIS A 230 14.17 3.91 26.07
C HIS A 230 14.11 3.86 27.59
N ALA A 231 15.20 4.32 28.21
CA ALA A 231 15.26 4.66 29.62
C ALA A 231 14.13 5.65 29.96
N ARG A 232 13.38 5.31 31.01
CA ARG A 232 12.29 6.13 31.55
C ARG A 232 12.80 7.55 31.86
N PRO A 233 12.16 8.62 31.35
CA PRO A 233 12.51 9.96 31.76
C PRO A 233 12.09 10.15 33.24
N GLY A 234 13.06 10.33 34.13
CA GLY A 234 12.82 10.85 35.49
C GLY A 234 13.14 9.95 36.69
N SER A 235 14.26 9.23 36.71
CA SER A 235 14.81 8.74 37.99
C SER A 235 15.98 9.65 38.42
N PRO A 236 15.83 10.48 39.46
CA PRO A 236 16.95 11.23 40.00
C PRO A 236 17.88 10.28 40.77
N SER A 237 19.19 10.46 40.57
CA SER A 237 20.26 9.85 41.35
C SER A 237 20.30 10.34 42.79
#